data_AF-A0A344LPE4-F1
#
_entry.id   AF-A0A344LPE4-F1
#
_cell.length_a   1.000
_cell.length_b   1.000
_cell.length_c   1.000
_cell.angle_alpha   90.00
_cell.angle_beta   90.00
_cell.angle_gamma   90.00
#
_symmetry.space_group_name_H-M   'P 1'
#
loop_
_entity.id
_entity.type
_entity.pdbx_description
1 polymer ?
#
loop_
_entity_poly.entity_id
_entity_poly.type
_entity_poly.pdbx_seq_one_letter_code
_entity_poly.pdbx_strand_id
1 'polypeptide(L)'
;MKKITLIIVLFMLISSCNTRTTTSYNDTIVAAHTKLFEANDQFFKETLNFIGKPESKKELLKLIAATRSKLVEAQKPVELLEPLSRDHGLRKTMLDMFNSSITAMDGFEINIDILTAKDNETKAATMLQGAFTEILELDELIKELQVQYAHENNAQLR
;
A
#
# COMPACT_ATOMS: atom_id res chain seq x y z
N MET A 1 51.65 36.58 12.19
CA MET A 1 50.44 36.57 11.34
C MET A 1 49.70 35.27 11.62
N LYS A 2 48.43 35.36 12.03
CA LYS A 2 47.56 34.23 12.39
C LYS A 2 46.96 33.59 11.13
N LYS A 3 46.66 32.27 11.23
CA LYS A 3 45.46 31.52 10.76
C LYS A 3 45.92 30.14 10.27
N ILE A 4 45.91 29.14 11.15
CA ILE A 4 44.82 28.19 11.43
C ILE A 4 44.63 27.21 10.26
N THR A 5 45.13 26.01 10.53
CA THR A 5 44.82 24.72 9.90
C THR A 5 43.31 24.56 9.72
N LEU A 6 42.84 24.30 8.50
CA LEU A 6 41.50 23.73 8.30
C LEU A 6 41.58 22.60 7.27
N ILE A 7 41.41 21.40 7.81
CA ILE A 7 41.14 20.14 7.14
C ILE A 7 39.89 20.33 6.27
N ILE A 8 40.00 20.17 4.96
CA ILE A 8 38.89 19.79 4.08
C ILE A 8 39.34 18.57 3.29
N VAL A 9 39.51 17.47 4.02
CA VAL A 9 39.32 16.13 3.50
C VAL A 9 37.82 15.88 3.56
N LEU A 10 37.29 15.24 2.52
CA LEU A 10 35.95 14.65 2.47
C LEU A 10 34.77 15.60 2.21
N PHE A 11 34.69 16.10 0.99
CA PHE A 11 33.40 16.11 0.29
C PHE A 11 33.50 15.14 -0.89
N MET A 12 33.71 13.86 -0.58
CA MET A 12 33.01 12.80 -1.32
C MET A 12 31.53 12.97 -0.99
N LEU A 13 30.90 14.00 -1.58
CA LEU A 13 29.52 13.84 -1.97
C LEU A 13 29.57 12.74 -3.00
N ILE A 14 29.38 11.53 -2.51
CA ILE A 14 28.73 10.49 -3.26
C ILE A 14 27.40 11.15 -3.64
N SER A 15 27.40 11.87 -4.76
CA SER A 15 26.23 11.99 -5.59
C SER A 15 25.85 10.54 -5.87
N SER A 16 25.06 9.95 -4.97
CA SER A 16 24.16 8.87 -5.29
C SER A 16 23.22 9.48 -6.31
N CYS A 17 23.74 9.59 -7.54
CA CYS A 17 23.05 9.94 -8.74
C CYS A 17 22.15 8.75 -8.95
N ASN A 18 21.05 8.72 -8.20
CA ASN A 18 19.95 7.81 -8.42
C ASN A 18 19.37 8.29 -9.74
N THR A 19 19.97 7.83 -10.83
CA THR A 19 19.37 7.90 -12.15
C THR A 19 18.14 7.03 -12.03
N ARG A 20 17.05 7.64 -11.53
CA ARG A 20 15.74 7.01 -11.44
C ARG A 20 15.35 6.65 -12.86
N THR A 21 15.51 5.39 -13.19
CA THR A 21 15.08 4.84 -14.47
C THR A 21 13.60 4.52 -14.38
N THR A 22 12.92 4.55 -15.52
CA THR A 22 11.60 3.95 -15.75
C THR A 22 11.46 2.58 -15.06
N THR A 23 12.52 1.78 -15.06
CA THR A 23 12.62 0.48 -14.37
C THR A 23 12.51 0.62 -12.86
N SER A 24 13.32 1.47 -12.22
CA SER A 24 13.29 1.66 -10.76
C SER A 24 11.94 2.18 -10.24
N TYR A 25 11.25 3.02 -11.02
CA TYR A 25 9.90 3.48 -10.73
C TYR A 25 8.91 2.30 -10.76
N ASN A 26 8.92 1.53 -11.85
CA ASN A 26 8.02 0.40 -12.03
C ASN A 26 8.24 -0.69 -10.96
N ASP A 27 9.50 -1.03 -10.67
CA ASP A 27 9.84 -2.00 -9.62
C ASP A 27 9.32 -1.55 -8.24
N THR A 28 9.34 -0.24 -7.97
CA THR A 28 8.78 0.31 -6.72
C THR A 28 7.26 0.13 -6.69
N ILE A 29 6.56 0.43 -7.79
CA ILE A 29 5.11 0.23 -7.88
C ILE A 29 4.75 -1.25 -7.71
N VAL A 30 5.41 -2.15 -8.43
CA VAL A 30 5.15 -3.61 -8.37
C VAL A 30 5.42 -4.15 -6.96
N ALA A 31 6.52 -3.75 -6.32
CA ALA A 31 6.83 -4.17 -4.96
C ALA A 31 5.80 -3.65 -3.94
N ALA A 32 5.34 -2.41 -4.10
CA ALA A 32 4.30 -1.84 -3.23
C ALA A 32 2.95 -2.53 -3.43
N HIS A 33 2.58 -2.82 -4.68
CA HIS A 33 1.38 -3.55 -5.05
C HIS A 33 1.34 -4.96 -4.44
N THR A 34 2.46 -5.67 -4.52
CA THR A 34 2.62 -6.99 -3.89
C THR A 34 2.39 -6.92 -2.38
N LYS A 35 3.02 -5.96 -1.69
CA LYS A 35 2.86 -5.79 -0.24
C LYS A 35 1.44 -5.42 0.17
N LEU A 36 0.75 -4.60 -0.63
CA LEU A 36 -0.65 -4.27 -0.40
C LEU A 36 -1.52 -5.53 -0.43
N PHE A 37 -1.35 -6.35 -1.46
CA PHE A 37 -2.11 -7.60 -1.60
C PHE A 37 -1.80 -8.60 -0.49
N GLU A 38 -0.53 -8.78 -0.13
CA GLU A 38 -0.13 -9.65 0.98
C GLU A 38 -0.78 -9.20 2.30
N ALA A 39 -0.79 -7.89 2.58
CA ALA A 39 -1.40 -7.35 3.80
C ALA A 39 -2.93 -7.57 3.82
N ASN A 40 -3.62 -7.29 2.71
CA ASN A 40 -5.07 -7.46 2.61
C ASN A 40 -5.47 -8.95 2.63
N ASP A 41 -4.80 -9.82 1.88
CA ASP A 41 -5.07 -11.26 1.87
C ASP A 41 -4.87 -11.90 3.25
N GLN A 42 -3.78 -11.53 3.94
CA GLN A 42 -3.57 -11.96 5.32
C GLN A 42 -4.70 -11.48 6.24
N PHE A 43 -5.08 -10.20 6.14
CA PHE A 43 -6.17 -9.64 6.93
C PHE A 43 -7.48 -10.40 6.71
N PHE A 44 -7.87 -10.67 5.46
CA PHE A 44 -9.10 -11.37 5.15
C PHE A 44 -9.09 -12.80 5.71
N LYS A 45 -8.00 -13.54 5.50
CA LYS A 45 -7.85 -14.92 6.02
C LYS A 45 -7.97 -14.98 7.53
N GLU A 46 -7.34 -14.05 8.23
CA GLU A 46 -7.37 -14.02 9.70
C GLU A 46 -8.71 -13.53 10.25
N THR A 47 -9.33 -12.53 9.61
CA THR A 47 -10.59 -11.90 10.06
C THR A 47 -11.75 -12.90 10.14
N LEU A 48 -11.80 -13.88 9.23
CA LEU A 48 -12.83 -14.94 9.26
C LEU A 48 -12.84 -15.72 10.59
N ASN A 49 -11.74 -15.73 11.34
CA ASN A 49 -11.68 -16.38 12.65
C ASN A 49 -12.37 -15.58 13.75
N PHE A 50 -12.71 -14.31 13.53
CA PHE A 50 -13.19 -13.37 14.55
C PHE A 50 -14.60 -12.83 14.30
N ILE A 51 -15.10 -12.94 13.06
CA ILE A 51 -16.46 -12.52 12.73
C ILE A 51 -17.49 -13.33 13.54
N GLY A 52 -18.54 -12.66 14.01
CA GLY A 52 -19.62 -13.28 14.79
C GLY A 52 -19.23 -13.70 16.21
N LYS A 53 -18.03 -13.34 16.67
CA LYS A 53 -17.48 -13.75 17.97
C LYS A 53 -17.18 -12.54 18.85
N PRO A 54 -18.09 -12.16 19.77
CA PRO A 54 -17.92 -10.97 20.61
C PRO A 54 -16.65 -10.98 21.45
N GLU A 55 -16.23 -12.17 21.87
CA GLU A 55 -15.02 -12.41 22.65
C GLU A 55 -13.73 -12.04 21.91
N SER A 56 -13.74 -12.04 20.57
CA SER A 56 -12.56 -11.75 19.74
C SER A 56 -12.41 -10.29 19.31
N LYS A 57 -13.22 -9.38 19.86
CA LYS A 57 -13.16 -7.94 19.57
C LYS A 57 -11.74 -7.37 19.71
N LYS A 58 -11.02 -7.76 20.76
CA LYS A 58 -9.67 -7.24 21.03
C LYS A 58 -8.65 -7.75 20.01
N GLU A 59 -8.73 -9.02 19.66
CA GLU A 59 -7.87 -9.68 18.69
C GLU A 59 -8.09 -9.11 17.28
N LEU A 60 -9.35 -8.88 16.89
CA LEU A 60 -9.68 -8.27 15.62
C LEU A 60 -9.21 -6.79 15.55
N LEU A 61 -9.35 -6.00 16.62
CA LEU A 61 -8.76 -4.65 16.67
C LEU A 61 -7.25 -4.67 16.51
N LYS A 62 -6.56 -5.64 17.13
CA LYS A 62 -5.12 -5.82 16.98
C LYS A 62 -4.74 -6.17 15.54
N LEU A 63 -5.51 -7.05 14.90
CA LEU A 63 -5.32 -7.41 13.49
C LEU A 63 -5.52 -6.20 12.56
N ILE A 64 -6.59 -5.42 12.77
CA ILE A 64 -6.87 -4.20 12.00
C ILE A 64 -5.70 -3.22 12.14
N ALA A 65 -5.27 -2.93 13.37
CA ALA A 65 -4.16 -2.01 13.62
C ALA A 65 -2.85 -2.49 12.98
N ALA A 66 -2.53 -3.78 13.10
CA ALA A 66 -1.32 -4.35 12.50
C ALA A 66 -1.36 -4.28 10.97
N THR A 67 -2.52 -4.54 10.35
CA THR A 67 -2.71 -4.47 8.90
C THR A 67 -2.59 -3.03 8.42
N ARG A 68 -3.25 -2.07 9.09
CA ARG A 68 -3.12 -0.64 8.80
C ARG A 68 -1.66 -0.19 8.84
N SER A 69 -0.90 -0.57 9.87
CA SER A 69 0.52 -0.22 9.95
C SER A 69 1.32 -0.79 8.77
N LYS A 70 1.08 -2.04 8.37
CA LYS A 70 1.74 -2.62 7.18
C LYS A 70 1.41 -1.84 5.90
N LEU A 71 0.14 -1.48 5.70
CA LEU A 71 -0.31 -0.71 4.54
C LEU A 71 0.36 0.67 4.50
N VAL A 72 0.37 1.39 5.61
CA VAL A 72 1.05 2.70 5.72
C VAL A 72 2.54 2.59 5.43
N GLU A 73 3.24 1.60 5.98
CA GLU A 73 4.67 1.41 5.68
C GLU A 73 4.92 1.04 4.21
N ALA A 74 4.04 0.24 3.61
CA ALA A 74 4.13 -0.15 2.20
C ALA A 74 3.78 0.99 1.23
N GLN A 75 3.00 1.99 1.67
CA GLN A 75 2.63 3.17 0.90
C GLN A 75 3.78 4.17 0.75
N LYS A 76 4.61 4.36 1.79
CA LYS A 76 5.68 5.38 1.83
C LYS A 76 6.60 5.40 0.60
N PRO A 77 7.10 4.26 0.07
CA PRO A 77 7.94 4.27 -1.12
C PRO A 77 7.24 4.88 -2.34
N VAL A 78 5.93 4.67 -2.49
CA VAL A 78 5.11 5.22 -3.59
C VAL A 78 4.91 6.73 -3.43
N GLU A 79 4.71 7.20 -2.20
CA GLU A 79 4.60 8.65 -1.92
C GLU A 79 5.87 9.39 -2.32
N LEU A 80 7.03 8.78 -2.08
CA LEU A 80 8.36 9.31 -2.38
C LEU A 80 8.76 9.18 -3.86
N LEU A 81 7.96 8.47 -4.69
CA LEU A 81 8.16 8.47 -6.13
C LEU A 81 7.81 9.86 -6.68
N GLU A 82 8.75 10.44 -7.42
CA GLU A 82 8.43 11.59 -8.25
C GLU A 82 7.55 11.12 -9.42
N PRO A 83 6.53 11.89 -9.82
CA PRO A 83 5.73 11.58 -10.99
C PRO A 83 6.61 11.46 -12.24
N LEU A 84 6.40 10.42 -13.04
CA LEU A 84 6.96 10.38 -14.38
C LEU A 84 6.02 11.13 -15.31
N SER A 85 6.60 11.84 -16.29
CA SER A 85 5.82 12.58 -17.30
C SER A 85 4.92 11.68 -18.16
N ARG A 86 5.12 10.36 -18.14
CA ARG A 86 4.27 9.34 -18.79
C ARG A 86 3.86 8.23 -17.81
N ASP A 87 3.38 8.58 -16.62
CA ASP A 87 2.89 7.56 -15.66
C ASP A 87 1.43 7.15 -15.85
N HIS A 88 0.66 7.87 -16.67
CA HIS A 88 -0.77 7.60 -16.96
C HIS A 88 -1.69 7.53 -15.74
N GLY A 89 -1.25 8.06 -14.59
CA GLY A 89 -1.94 7.97 -13.33
C GLY A 89 -1.54 6.75 -12.49
N LEU A 90 -0.59 5.91 -12.90
CA LEU A 90 -0.21 4.67 -12.20
C LEU A 90 0.12 4.90 -10.72
N ARG A 91 0.99 5.88 -10.42
CA ARG A 91 1.30 6.23 -9.03
C ARG A 91 0.06 6.72 -8.28
N LYS A 92 -0.77 7.54 -8.92
CA LYS A 92 -1.99 8.06 -8.30
C LYS A 92 -2.94 6.92 -7.94
N THR A 93 -3.22 6.02 -8.88
CA THR A 93 -4.09 4.86 -8.67
C THR A 93 -3.53 3.93 -7.59
N MET A 94 -2.22 3.71 -7.55
CA MET A 94 -1.58 2.93 -6.49
C MET A 94 -1.78 3.59 -5.10
N LEU A 95 -1.64 4.91 -5.00
CA LEU A 95 -1.91 5.64 -3.75
C LEU A 95 -3.40 5.59 -3.38
N ASP A 96 -4.30 5.70 -4.36
CA ASP A 96 -5.75 5.58 -4.16
C ASP A 96 -6.11 4.18 -3.61
N MET A 97 -5.48 3.12 -4.12
CA MET A 97 -5.64 1.74 -3.63
C MET A 97 -5.16 1.55 -2.18
N PHE A 98 -4.01 2.16 -1.82
CA PHE A 98 -3.57 2.18 -0.43
C PHE A 98 -4.55 2.93 0.47
N ASN A 99 -4.99 4.12 0.05
CA ASN A 99 -5.92 4.93 0.82
C ASN A 99 -7.26 4.23 1.02
N SER A 100 -7.76 3.55 0.00
CA SER A 100 -8.96 2.71 0.07
C SER A 100 -8.80 1.58 1.09
N SER A 101 -7.70 0.83 1.01
CA SER A 101 -7.40 -0.25 1.96
C SER A 101 -7.26 0.25 3.41
N ILE A 102 -6.59 1.39 3.62
CA ILE A 102 -6.43 2.00 4.94
C ILE A 102 -7.78 2.50 5.48
N THR A 103 -8.58 3.14 4.64
CA THR A 103 -9.92 3.62 4.99
C THR A 103 -10.85 2.46 5.34
N ALA A 104 -10.72 1.32 4.66
CA ALA A 104 -11.43 0.10 5.01
C ALA A 104 -11.05 -0.38 6.42
N MET A 105 -9.76 -0.37 6.79
CA MET A 105 -9.32 -0.69 8.16
C MET A 105 -9.96 0.24 9.20
N ASP A 106 -10.03 1.55 8.92
CA ASP A 106 -10.70 2.53 9.78
C ASP A 106 -12.21 2.23 9.91
N GLY A 107 -12.85 1.91 8.78
CA GLY A 107 -14.25 1.48 8.75
C GLY A 107 -14.50 0.22 9.58
N PHE A 108 -13.61 -0.77 9.52
CA PHE A 108 -13.70 -1.98 10.33
C PHE A 108 -13.51 -1.71 11.81
N GLU A 109 -12.58 -0.84 12.18
CA GLU A 109 -12.37 -0.44 13.58
C GLU A 109 -13.60 0.26 14.16
N ILE A 110 -14.18 1.21 13.41
CA ILE A 110 -15.40 1.94 13.83
C ILE A 110 -16.57 0.97 14.00
N ASN A 111 -16.68 -0.04 13.14
CA ASN A 111 -17.79 -0.99 13.12
C ASN A 111 -17.44 -2.33 13.80
N ILE A 112 -16.43 -2.35 14.67
CA ILE A 112 -15.94 -3.58 15.30
C ILE A 112 -17.03 -4.37 16.05
N ASP A 113 -17.97 -3.66 16.68
CA ASP A 113 -19.09 -4.27 17.40
C ASP A 113 -20.07 -4.95 16.44
N ILE A 114 -20.23 -4.43 15.23
CA ILE A 114 -21.03 -5.07 14.19
C ILE A 114 -20.30 -6.31 13.68
N LEU A 115 -18.99 -6.22 13.44
CA LEU A 115 -18.18 -7.33 12.91
C LEU A 115 -18.14 -8.54 13.86
N THR A 116 -18.15 -8.30 15.17
CA THR A 116 -18.03 -9.35 16.19
C THR A 116 -19.35 -9.80 16.80
N ALA A 117 -20.48 -9.13 16.53
CA ALA A 117 -21.77 -9.55 17.06
C ALA A 117 -22.26 -10.86 16.40
N LYS A 118 -22.73 -11.81 17.24
CA LYS A 118 -23.16 -13.15 16.82
C LYS A 118 -24.19 -13.18 15.69
N ASP A 119 -25.12 -12.22 15.68
CA ASP A 119 -26.23 -12.20 14.71
C ASP A 119 -25.94 -11.30 13.50
N ASN A 120 -24.70 -10.79 13.35
CA ASN A 120 -24.31 -9.86 12.30
C ASN A 120 -23.35 -10.45 11.28
N GLU A 121 -23.11 -11.77 11.26
CA GLU A 121 -22.16 -12.41 10.34
C GLU A 121 -22.40 -12.04 8.87
N THR A 122 -23.65 -12.06 8.41
CA THR A 122 -24.00 -11.64 7.04
C THR A 122 -23.63 -10.19 6.76
N LYS A 123 -23.93 -9.29 7.70
CA LYS A 123 -23.61 -7.87 7.56
C LYS A 123 -22.10 -7.65 7.57
N ALA A 124 -21.37 -8.35 8.43
CA ALA A 124 -19.92 -8.32 8.49
C ALA A 124 -19.29 -8.83 7.19
N ALA A 125 -19.81 -9.91 6.62
CA ALA A 125 -19.39 -10.44 5.32
C ALA A 125 -19.63 -9.43 4.20
N THR A 126 -20.80 -8.78 4.14
CA THR A 126 -21.07 -7.72 3.15
C THR A 126 -20.10 -6.55 3.29
N MET A 127 -19.77 -6.14 4.51
CA MET A 127 -18.80 -5.06 4.75
C MET A 127 -17.39 -5.44 4.26
N LEU A 128 -16.93 -6.66 4.56
CA LEU A 128 -15.65 -7.17 4.08
C LEU A 128 -15.62 -7.29 2.55
N GLN A 129 -16.69 -7.80 1.95
CA GLN A 129 -16.82 -7.93 0.50
C GLN A 129 -16.81 -6.56 -0.19
N GLY A 130 -17.54 -5.57 0.33
CA GLY A 130 -17.58 -4.23 -0.25
C GLY A 130 -16.21 -3.58 -0.31
N ALA A 131 -15.44 -3.66 0.78
CA ALA A 131 -14.05 -3.17 0.81
C ALA A 131 -13.15 -3.91 -0.19
N PHE A 132 -13.37 -5.22 -0.37
CA PHE A 132 -12.58 -6.02 -1.32
C PHE A 132 -12.89 -5.68 -2.78
N THR A 133 -14.16 -5.43 -3.11
CA THR A 133 -14.57 -5.07 -4.48
C THR A 133 -13.87 -3.79 -4.96
N GLU A 134 -13.81 -2.76 -4.12
CA GLU A 134 -13.13 -1.50 -4.47
C GLU A 134 -11.63 -1.72 -4.73
N ILE A 135 -10.97 -2.55 -3.92
CA ILE A 135 -9.56 -2.92 -4.11
C ILE A 135 -9.37 -3.67 -5.44
N LEU A 136 -10.27 -4.60 -5.79
CA LEU A 136 -10.19 -5.34 -7.06
C LEU A 136 -10.38 -4.43 -8.29
N GLU A 137 -11.30 -3.46 -8.22
CA GLU A 137 -11.49 -2.50 -9.31
C GLU A 137 -10.24 -1.66 -9.55
N LEU A 138 -9.57 -1.24 -8.47
CA LEU A 138 -8.32 -0.50 -8.55
C LEU A 138 -7.14 -1.36 -9.03
N ASP A 139 -7.09 -2.64 -8.67
CA ASP A 139 -6.10 -3.60 -9.17
C ASP A 139 -6.19 -3.78 -10.69
N GLU A 140 -7.40 -4.00 -11.22
CA GLU A 140 -7.60 -4.11 -12.67
C GLU A 140 -7.16 -2.84 -13.40
N LEU A 141 -7.48 -1.65 -12.85
CA LEU A 141 -7.00 -0.39 -13.41
C LEU A 141 -5.46 -0.27 -13.33
N ILE A 142 -4.83 -0.68 -12.24
CA ILE A 142 -3.36 -0.67 -12.11
C ILE A 142 -2.72 -1.59 -13.16
N LYS A 143 -3.24 -2.80 -13.36
CA LYS A 143 -2.75 -3.73 -14.38
C LYS A 143 -2.86 -3.14 -15.79
N GLU A 144 -4.00 -2.52 -16.12
CA GLU A 144 -4.19 -1.83 -17.40
C GLU A 144 -3.17 -0.69 -17.59
N LEU A 145 -2.95 0.12 -16.56
CA LEU A 145 -1.97 1.22 -16.57
C LEU A 145 -0.53 0.69 -16.68
N GLN A 146 -0.20 -0.43 -16.05
CA GLN A 146 1.11 -1.09 -16.19
C GLN A 146 1.35 -1.61 -17.61
N VAL A 147 0.31 -2.11 -18.28
CA VAL A 147 0.39 -2.51 -19.70
C VAL A 147 0.65 -1.32 -20.61
N GLN A 148 -0.10 -0.22 -20.43
CA GLN A 148 0.11 1.01 -21.20
C GLN A 148 1.51 1.58 -20.97
N TYR A 149 1.95 1.63 -19.71
CA TYR A 149 3.29 2.09 -19.34
C TYR A 149 4.39 1.22 -19.97
N ALA A 150 4.25 -0.11 -19.94
CA ALA A 150 5.22 -1.01 -20.54
C ALA A 150 5.32 -0.84 -22.06
N HIS A 151 4.18 -0.72 -22.74
CA HIS A 151 4.10 -0.49 -24.18
C HIS A 151 4.81 0.81 -24.61
N GLU A 152 4.55 1.92 -23.90
CA GLU A 152 5.10 3.22 -24.28
C GLU A 152 6.59 3.41 -23.94
N ASN A 153 7.10 2.62 -22.99
CA ASN A 153 8.48 2.73 -22.52
C ASN A 153 9.40 1.60 -23.04
N ASN A 154 8.94 0.76 -23.99
CA ASN A 154 9.64 -0.44 -24.44
C ASN A 154 10.11 -1.34 -23.27
N ALA A 155 9.39 -1.31 -22.15
CA ALA A 155 9.71 -2.10 -20.97
C ALA A 155 9.01 -3.47 -21.08
N GLN A 156 9.63 -4.51 -20.53
CA GLN A 156 8.97 -5.82 -20.44
C GLN A 156 7.88 -5.76 -19.37
N LEU A 157 6.68 -6.22 -19.72
CA LEU A 157 5.63 -6.59 -18.78
C LEU A 157 6.18 -7.68 -17.85
N ARG A 158 6.09 -7.46 -16.54
CA ARG A 158 6.41 -8.46 -15.51
C ARG A 158 5.13 -8.91 -14.83
#